data_AF-A0AAU5X651-F1
#
_entry.id   AF-A0AAU5X651-F1
#
_cell.length_a   1.000
_cell.length_b   1.000
_cell.length_c   1.000
_cell.angle_alpha   90.00
_cell.angle_beta   90.00
_cell.angle_gamma   90.00
#
_symmetry.space_group_name_H-M   'P 1'
#
loop_
_entity.id
_entity.type
_entity.pdbx_description
1 polymer ?
#
loop_
_entity_poly.entity_id
_entity_poly.type
_entity_poly.pdbx_seq_one_letter_code
_entity_poly.pdbx_strand_id
1 'polypeptide(L)'
;MPPVPDSIREAARRAPDHWLGMVDPAWAGEGAPPSWAVVGQWRSSLEGEIVEWRDNEEYRPSPSALGWPEPADAVDAAVQLAATGYGPGEAVTEALAALPEAAVFVTPQGDPLPATAPDGTTPVVPVFTSPGYLRAAGRLAYALMSVRDLADRIPAGHVIHLNPSAPVSMTVDTTMLREALQSVPERVADGVGDVRVRTTGNG
;
A
#
# COMPACT_ATOMS: atom_id res chain seq x y z
N MET A 1 -21.58 -22.34 3.15
CA MET A 1 -20.80 -22.22 4.40
C MET A 1 -19.34 -22.50 4.08
N PRO A 2 -18.40 -21.62 4.47
CA PRO A 2 -16.98 -21.84 4.28
C PRO A 2 -16.47 -23.06 5.07
N PRO A 3 -15.33 -23.65 4.69
CA PRO A 3 -14.69 -24.71 5.46
C PRO A 3 -14.45 -24.26 6.91
N VAL A 4 -14.82 -25.09 7.87
CA VAL A 4 -14.67 -24.81 9.30
C VAL A 4 -13.28 -25.29 9.76
N PRO A 5 -12.38 -24.41 10.23
CA PRO A 5 -11.09 -24.82 10.80
C PRO A 5 -11.26 -25.66 12.08
N ASP A 6 -10.31 -26.54 12.39
CA ASP A 6 -10.36 -27.37 13.60
C ASP A 6 -10.38 -26.54 14.89
N SER A 7 -9.63 -25.43 14.92
CA SER A 7 -9.64 -24.49 16.04
C SER A 7 -11.03 -23.90 16.30
N ILE A 8 -11.83 -23.67 15.25
CA ILE A 8 -13.22 -23.19 15.37
C ILE A 8 -14.14 -24.31 15.87
N ARG A 9 -13.94 -25.55 15.42
CA ARG A 9 -14.69 -26.71 15.96
C ARG A 9 -14.41 -26.92 17.45
N GLU A 10 -13.15 -26.78 17.86
CA GLU A 10 -12.78 -26.86 19.28
C GLU A 10 -13.38 -25.71 20.10
N ALA A 11 -13.39 -24.49 19.56
CA ALA A 11 -14.03 -23.35 20.20
C ALA A 11 -15.55 -23.56 20.34
N ALA A 12 -16.21 -24.11 19.33
CA ALA A 12 -17.65 -24.41 19.35
C ALA A 12 -18.04 -25.38 20.47
N ARG A 13 -17.25 -26.42 20.71
CA ARG A 13 -17.49 -27.36 21.84
C ARG A 13 -17.34 -26.69 23.20
N ARG A 14 -16.54 -25.62 23.29
CA ARG A 14 -16.34 -24.84 24.53
C ARG A 14 -17.37 -23.72 24.70
N ALA A 15 -18.00 -23.28 23.61
CA ALA A 15 -18.98 -22.21 23.56
C ALA A 15 -20.22 -22.64 22.76
N PRO A 16 -21.09 -23.50 23.32
CA PRO A 16 -22.35 -23.89 22.68
C PRO A 16 -23.34 -22.70 22.60
N ASP A 17 -24.21 -22.74 21.59
CA ASP A 17 -25.17 -21.66 21.24
C ASP A 17 -24.52 -20.27 21.15
N HIS A 18 -23.36 -20.20 20.48
CA HIS A 18 -22.57 -18.99 20.36
C HIS A 18 -22.17 -18.69 18.92
N TRP A 19 -21.89 -17.42 18.63
CA TRP A 19 -21.32 -16.99 17.35
C TRP A 19 -19.79 -16.86 17.47
N LEU A 20 -19.08 -17.49 16.55
CA LEU A 20 -17.62 -17.55 16.49
C LEU A 20 -17.16 -16.79 15.24
N GLY A 21 -16.51 -15.65 15.43
CA GLY A 21 -16.05 -14.80 14.34
C GLY A 21 -14.78 -15.30 13.66
N MET A 22 -14.76 -15.21 12.33
CA MET A 22 -13.54 -15.27 11.52
C MET A 22 -12.99 -13.86 11.35
N VAL A 23 -11.81 -13.59 11.90
CA VAL A 23 -11.12 -12.30 11.76
C VAL A 23 -10.24 -12.33 10.52
N ASP A 24 -10.18 -11.23 9.79
CA ASP A 24 -9.22 -11.06 8.70
C ASP A 24 -7.79 -11.11 9.25
N PRO A 25 -6.90 -11.98 8.73
CA PRO A 25 -5.53 -12.11 9.24
C PRO A 25 -4.70 -10.83 9.14
N ALA A 26 -5.08 -9.87 8.29
CA ALA A 26 -4.39 -8.59 8.18
C ALA A 26 -4.69 -7.64 9.36
N TRP A 27 -5.70 -7.92 10.18
CA TRP A 27 -5.98 -7.11 11.37
C TRP A 27 -4.97 -7.41 12.50
N ALA A 28 -4.19 -6.40 12.89
CA ALA A 28 -3.13 -6.50 13.89
C ALA A 28 -3.40 -5.71 15.19
N GLY A 29 -4.67 -5.33 15.45
CA GLY A 29 -5.04 -4.56 16.62
C GLY A 29 -5.02 -5.37 17.93
N GLU A 30 -5.02 -4.66 19.06
CA GLU A 30 -5.18 -5.28 20.37
C GLU A 30 -6.66 -5.42 20.76
N GLY A 31 -6.98 -6.46 21.51
CA GLY A 31 -8.33 -6.66 22.07
C GLY A 31 -9.31 -7.32 21.10
N ALA A 32 -10.58 -6.95 21.20
CA ALA A 32 -11.62 -7.47 20.32
C ALA A 32 -11.54 -6.79 18.95
N PRO A 33 -11.58 -7.56 17.84
CA PRO A 33 -11.57 -6.99 16.50
C PRO A 33 -12.82 -6.12 16.30
N PRO A 34 -12.69 -4.95 15.65
CA PRO A 34 -13.84 -4.17 15.23
C PRO A 34 -14.64 -4.96 14.20
N SER A 35 -15.94 -4.68 14.09
CA SER A 35 -16.84 -5.40 13.18
C SER A 35 -16.32 -5.42 11.74
N TRP A 36 -15.77 -4.31 11.24
CA TRP A 36 -15.25 -4.23 9.87
C TRP A 36 -14.07 -5.18 9.58
N ALA A 37 -13.37 -5.69 10.60
CA ALA A 37 -12.26 -6.62 10.46
C ALA A 37 -12.69 -8.10 10.54
N VAL A 38 -13.98 -8.37 10.78
CA VAL A 38 -14.53 -9.72 10.87
C VAL A 38 -15.12 -10.10 9.52
N VAL A 39 -14.64 -11.18 8.91
CA VAL A 39 -15.12 -11.69 7.61
C VAL A 39 -16.56 -12.19 7.71
N GLY A 40 -16.88 -12.86 8.81
CA GLY A 40 -18.18 -13.45 9.08
C GLY A 40 -18.13 -14.32 10.33
N GLN A 41 -19.20 -15.04 10.63
CA GLN A 41 -19.33 -15.78 11.88
C GLN A 41 -20.01 -17.13 11.67
N TRP A 42 -19.51 -18.16 12.37
CA TRP A 42 -20.20 -19.43 12.48
C TRP A 42 -21.05 -19.48 13.74
N ARG A 43 -22.21 -20.16 13.69
CA ARG A 43 -23.02 -20.46 14.88
C ARG A 43 -22.76 -21.89 15.35
N SER A 44 -22.51 -22.07 16.65
CA SER A 44 -22.53 -23.38 17.30
C SER A 44 -23.93 -23.75 17.79
N SER A 45 -24.26 -25.05 17.82
CA SER A 45 -25.47 -25.58 18.45
C SER A 45 -25.28 -25.72 19.97
N LEU A 46 -26.34 -26.17 20.66
CA LEU A 46 -26.28 -26.51 22.09
C LEU A 46 -25.30 -27.66 22.40
N GLU A 47 -25.06 -28.52 21.43
CA GLU A 47 -24.12 -29.65 21.49
C GLU A 47 -22.69 -29.24 21.09
N GLY A 48 -22.49 -27.97 20.68
CA GLY A 48 -21.18 -27.45 20.29
C GLY A 48 -20.75 -27.78 18.86
N GLU A 49 -21.69 -28.16 17.98
CA GLU A 49 -21.44 -28.41 16.56
C GLU A 49 -21.70 -27.15 15.73
N ILE A 50 -20.95 -26.92 14.64
CA ILE A 50 -21.20 -25.77 13.75
C ILE A 50 -22.40 -26.04 12.85
N VAL A 51 -23.40 -25.15 12.90
CA VAL A 51 -24.68 -25.32 12.20
C VAL A 51 -25.00 -24.24 11.17
N GLU A 52 -24.40 -23.06 11.29
CA GLU A 52 -24.72 -21.90 10.45
C GLU A 52 -23.49 -21.05 10.16
N TRP A 53 -23.50 -20.37 9.01
CA TRP A 53 -22.56 -19.28 8.68
C TRP A 53 -23.35 -18.04 8.29
N ARG A 54 -22.88 -16.90 8.77
CA ARG A 54 -23.38 -15.58 8.39
C ARG A 54 -22.22 -14.69 7.96
N ASP A 55 -22.29 -14.21 6.72
CA ASP A 55 -21.38 -13.19 6.21
C ASP A 55 -21.57 -11.88 6.97
N ASN A 56 -20.49 -11.11 7.11
CA ASN A 56 -20.56 -9.80 7.74
C ASN A 56 -20.62 -8.70 6.66
N GLU A 57 -21.75 -7.99 6.59
CA GLU A 57 -21.95 -6.90 5.63
C GLU A 57 -21.05 -5.69 5.88
N GLU A 58 -20.53 -5.54 7.11
CA GLU A 58 -19.61 -4.45 7.47
C GLU A 58 -18.14 -4.77 7.13
N TYR A 59 -17.84 -6.00 6.71
CA TYR A 59 -16.48 -6.46 6.43
C TYR A 59 -15.80 -5.58 5.36
N ARG A 60 -14.59 -5.11 5.69
CA ARG A 60 -13.68 -4.45 4.76
C ARG A 60 -12.58 -5.42 4.39
N PRO A 61 -12.53 -5.90 3.13
CA PRO A 61 -11.52 -6.86 2.71
C PRO A 61 -10.10 -6.30 2.80
N SER A 62 -9.18 -7.09 3.36
CA SER A 62 -7.75 -6.80 3.31
C SER A 62 -7.17 -6.99 1.90
N PRO A 63 -5.92 -6.56 1.63
CA PRO A 63 -5.31 -6.72 0.32
C PRO A 63 -5.31 -8.16 -0.19
N SER A 64 -4.98 -9.13 0.66
CA SER A 64 -4.96 -10.54 0.30
C SER A 64 -6.37 -11.08 0.06
N ALA A 65 -7.38 -10.63 0.82
CA ALA A 65 -8.78 -10.97 0.59
C ALA A 65 -9.33 -10.40 -0.73
N LEU A 66 -8.80 -9.26 -1.19
CA LEU A 66 -9.06 -8.70 -2.52
C LEU A 66 -8.31 -9.44 -3.65
N GLY A 67 -7.46 -10.40 -3.31
CA GLY A 67 -6.63 -11.13 -4.27
C GLY A 67 -5.49 -10.29 -4.85
N TRP A 68 -5.08 -9.22 -4.16
CA TRP A 68 -3.92 -8.44 -4.56
C TRP A 68 -2.63 -9.27 -4.37
N PRO A 69 -1.63 -9.08 -5.25
CA PRO A 69 -0.34 -9.74 -5.10
C PRO A 69 0.38 -9.26 -3.83
N GLU A 70 1.29 -10.10 -3.33
CA GLU A 70 2.24 -9.69 -2.30
C GLU A 70 2.94 -8.39 -2.69
N PRO A 71 3.13 -7.46 -1.74
CA PRO A 71 3.65 -6.15 -2.04
C PRO A 71 5.08 -6.21 -2.58
N ALA A 72 5.36 -5.39 -3.59
CA ALA A 72 6.67 -5.40 -4.24
C ALA A 72 7.80 -4.82 -3.35
N ASP A 73 7.45 -3.90 -2.46
CA ASP A 73 8.34 -3.22 -1.52
C ASP A 73 7.55 -2.65 -0.32
N ALA A 74 8.24 -1.99 0.61
CA ALA A 74 7.62 -1.43 1.81
C ALA A 74 6.63 -0.28 1.51
N VAL A 75 6.84 0.49 0.43
CA VAL A 75 5.91 1.55 0.02
C VAL A 75 4.64 0.94 -0.54
N ASP A 76 4.78 -0.08 -1.40
CA ASP A 76 3.63 -0.82 -1.92
C ASP A 76 2.84 -1.50 -0.79
N ALA A 77 3.51 -2.11 0.20
CA ALA A 77 2.86 -2.66 1.38
C ALA A 77 2.03 -1.61 2.14
N ALA A 78 2.61 -0.43 2.38
CA ALA A 78 1.92 0.65 3.05
C ALA A 78 0.72 1.16 2.23
N VAL A 79 0.86 1.30 0.90
CA VAL A 79 -0.22 1.71 0.00
C VAL A 79 -1.37 0.71 0.03
N GLN A 80 -1.06 -0.60 -0.05
CA GLN A 80 -2.08 -1.64 -0.01
C GLN A 80 -2.88 -1.62 1.30
N LEU A 81 -2.19 -1.50 2.45
CA LEU A 81 -2.82 -1.44 3.76
C LEU A 81 -3.64 -0.16 3.95
N ALA A 82 -3.11 1.00 3.54
CA ALA A 82 -3.81 2.27 3.64
C ALA A 82 -5.09 2.28 2.79
N ALA A 83 -5.02 1.79 1.56
CA ALA A 83 -6.16 1.74 0.64
C ALA A 83 -7.30 0.82 1.11
N THR A 84 -6.99 -0.18 1.93
CA THR A 84 -7.96 -1.12 2.50
C THR A 84 -8.38 -0.73 3.93
N GLY A 85 -7.78 0.32 4.51
CA GLY A 85 -8.04 0.77 5.87
C GLY A 85 -7.39 -0.08 6.97
N TYR A 86 -6.46 -0.97 6.61
CA TYR A 86 -5.69 -1.80 7.54
C TYR A 86 -4.39 -1.14 8.01
N GLY A 87 -4.02 0.00 7.43
CA GLY A 87 -2.87 0.79 7.85
C GLY A 87 -3.15 2.30 7.77
N PRO A 88 -2.40 3.12 8.53
CA PRO A 88 -2.51 4.57 8.45
C PRO A 88 -1.94 5.09 7.12
N GLY A 89 -2.49 6.19 6.60
CA GLY A 89 -1.99 6.81 5.37
C GLY A 89 -0.59 7.42 5.55
N GLU A 90 -0.27 7.85 6.78
CA GLU A 90 1.03 8.39 7.19
C GLU A 90 2.16 7.39 6.94
N ALA A 91 1.91 6.08 7.15
CA ALA A 91 2.90 5.03 6.90
C ALA A 91 3.36 4.98 5.44
N VAL A 92 2.54 5.41 4.49
CA VAL A 92 2.95 5.50 3.07
C VAL A 92 3.99 6.58 2.88
N THR A 93 3.78 7.75 3.49
CA THR A 93 4.70 8.89 3.39
C THR A 93 6.01 8.57 4.11
N GLU A 94 5.95 7.93 5.28
CA GLU A 94 7.12 7.47 6.03
C GLU A 94 7.92 6.41 5.26
N ALA A 95 7.25 5.41 4.68
CA ALA A 95 7.89 4.39 3.85
C ALA A 95 8.58 5.01 2.64
N LEU A 96 7.93 5.98 1.98
CA LEU A 96 8.52 6.69 0.85
C LEU A 96 9.75 7.51 1.29
N ALA A 97 9.66 8.26 2.38
CA ALA A 97 10.77 9.06 2.92
C ALA A 97 11.98 8.19 3.34
N ALA A 98 11.75 6.94 3.74
CA ALA A 98 12.80 6.01 4.11
C ALA A 98 13.55 5.39 2.90
N LEU A 99 12.98 5.46 1.70
CA LEU A 99 13.64 4.95 0.49
C LEU A 99 14.86 5.80 0.12
N PRO A 100 15.97 5.17 -0.30
CA PRO A 100 17.15 5.90 -0.75
C PRO A 100 16.89 6.64 -2.06
N GLU A 101 16.18 5.99 -3.00
CA GLU A 101 15.88 6.51 -4.32
C GLU A 101 14.54 5.96 -4.83
N ALA A 102 13.93 6.71 -5.74
CA ALA A 102 12.76 6.28 -6.50
C ALA A 102 12.94 6.61 -7.99
N ALA A 103 12.28 5.86 -8.85
CA ALA A 103 12.28 6.13 -10.29
C ALA A 103 11.16 7.11 -10.64
N VAL A 104 11.48 8.08 -11.50
CA VAL A 104 10.53 9.06 -12.02
C VAL A 104 10.75 9.23 -13.51
N PHE A 105 9.67 9.31 -14.29
CA PHE A 105 9.80 9.66 -15.70
C PHE A 105 10.31 11.09 -15.84
N VAL A 106 11.09 11.35 -16.88
CA VAL A 106 11.71 12.65 -17.08
C VAL A 106 11.37 13.27 -18.44
N THR A 107 11.29 14.60 -18.46
CA THR A 107 11.27 15.39 -19.69
C THR A 107 12.62 15.29 -20.42
N PRO A 108 12.74 15.73 -21.68
CA PRO A 108 14.03 15.83 -22.37
C PRO A 108 15.07 16.70 -21.63
N GLN A 109 14.63 17.61 -20.75
CA GLN A 109 15.48 18.44 -19.91
C GLN A 109 15.93 17.72 -18.62
N GLY A 110 15.41 16.52 -18.36
CA GLY A 110 15.72 15.73 -17.17
C GLY A 110 14.86 16.06 -15.95
N ASP A 111 13.82 16.88 -16.11
CA ASP A 111 12.90 17.25 -15.02
C ASP A 111 11.82 16.18 -14.80
N PRO A 112 11.33 16.00 -13.56
CA PRO A 112 10.20 15.11 -13.29
C PRO A 112 9.04 15.41 -14.24
N LEU A 113 8.57 14.39 -14.96
CA LEU A 113 7.52 14.51 -15.97
C LEU A 113 6.15 14.62 -15.28
N PRO A 114 5.43 15.76 -15.42
CA PRO A 114 4.08 15.89 -14.90
C PRO A 114 3.07 15.06 -15.71
N ALA A 115 1.99 14.68 -15.04
CA ALA A 115 0.82 14.04 -15.61
C ALA A 115 -0.46 14.55 -14.93
N THR A 116 -1.60 14.05 -15.36
CA THR A 116 -2.90 14.30 -14.73
C THR A 116 -3.41 13.01 -14.09
N ALA A 117 -3.90 13.09 -12.86
CA ALA A 117 -4.52 11.95 -12.17
C ALA A 117 -5.77 11.43 -12.92
N PRO A 118 -6.28 10.23 -12.57
CA PRO A 118 -7.50 9.68 -13.18
C PRO A 118 -8.75 10.55 -13.05
N ASP A 119 -8.78 11.49 -12.10
CA ASP A 119 -9.86 12.49 -11.96
C ASP A 119 -9.87 13.56 -13.07
N GLY A 120 -8.86 13.58 -13.93
CA GLY A 120 -8.73 14.49 -15.07
C GLY A 120 -8.35 15.93 -14.70
N THR A 121 -8.05 16.23 -13.43
CA THR A 121 -7.80 17.60 -12.97
C THR A 121 -6.60 17.75 -12.05
N THR A 122 -6.28 16.75 -11.22
CA THR A 122 -5.20 16.85 -10.25
C THR A 122 -3.85 16.68 -10.95
N PRO A 123 -2.95 17.69 -10.90
CA PRO A 123 -1.61 17.57 -11.45
C PRO A 123 -0.73 16.68 -10.57
N VAL A 124 -0.07 15.71 -11.18
CA VAL A 124 0.73 14.70 -10.47
C VAL A 124 2.10 14.49 -11.09
N VAL A 125 3.02 13.93 -10.31
CA VAL A 125 4.28 13.35 -10.79
C VAL A 125 4.26 11.85 -10.53
N PRO A 126 4.23 10.99 -11.57
CA PRO A 126 4.33 9.54 -11.41
C PRO A 126 5.67 9.11 -10.82
N VAL A 127 5.63 8.38 -9.71
CA VAL A 127 6.82 7.88 -9.01
C VAL A 127 6.71 6.38 -8.82
N PHE A 128 7.80 5.67 -9.10
CA PHE A 128 7.87 4.22 -9.07
C PHE A 128 8.92 3.76 -8.06
N THR A 129 8.50 2.89 -7.13
CA THR A 129 9.38 2.28 -6.12
C THR A 129 9.79 0.86 -6.51
N SER A 130 9.04 0.24 -7.44
CA SER A 130 9.33 -1.08 -7.99
C SER A 130 9.71 -1.02 -9.47
N PRO A 131 10.79 -1.70 -9.89
CA PRO A 131 11.11 -1.89 -11.31
C PRO A 131 10.01 -2.59 -12.10
N GLY A 132 9.20 -3.43 -11.45
CA GLY A 132 8.06 -4.12 -12.07
C GLY A 132 6.98 -3.14 -12.50
N TYR A 133 6.60 -2.24 -11.59
CA TYR A 133 5.60 -1.19 -11.88
C TYR A 133 6.14 -0.19 -12.89
N LEU A 134 7.39 0.26 -12.78
CA LEU A 134 8.01 1.13 -13.79
C LEU A 134 7.90 0.55 -15.21
N ARG A 135 8.22 -0.74 -15.38
CA ARG A 135 8.12 -1.40 -16.69
C ARG A 135 6.67 -1.54 -17.19
N ALA A 136 5.73 -1.81 -16.28
CA ALA A 136 4.32 -1.93 -16.61
C ALA A 136 3.73 -0.59 -17.08
N ALA A 137 4.24 0.53 -16.58
CA ALA A 137 3.83 1.88 -17.00
C ALA A 137 4.35 2.31 -18.39
N GLY A 138 5.29 1.56 -18.98
CA GLY A 138 5.77 1.78 -20.34
C GLY A 138 7.28 1.99 -20.44
N ARG A 139 7.75 2.35 -21.64
CA ARG A 139 9.17 2.49 -21.99
C ARG A 139 9.57 3.95 -22.22
N LEU A 140 9.34 4.79 -21.22
CA LEU A 140 9.77 6.19 -21.23
C LEU A 140 11.15 6.35 -20.57
N ALA A 141 11.83 7.45 -20.88
CA ALA A 141 13.06 7.82 -20.17
C ALA A 141 12.74 8.10 -18.70
N TYR A 142 13.57 7.58 -17.80
CA TYR A 142 13.42 7.79 -16.36
C TYR A 142 14.77 8.13 -15.72
N ALA A 143 14.73 8.74 -14.54
CA ALA A 143 15.88 8.89 -13.67
C ALA A 143 15.59 8.21 -12.34
N LEU A 144 16.65 7.69 -11.71
CA LEU A 144 16.62 7.38 -10.28
C LEU A 144 17.04 8.66 -9.56
N MET A 145 16.19 9.13 -8.65
CA MET A 145 16.44 10.32 -7.85
C MET A 145 16.37 9.95 -6.38
N SER A 146 17.23 10.57 -5.56
CA SER A 146 17.03 10.47 -4.12
C SER A 146 15.64 11.02 -3.77
N VAL A 147 15.00 10.47 -2.75
CA VAL A 147 13.64 10.93 -2.37
C VAL A 147 13.66 12.40 -1.95
N ARG A 148 14.78 12.88 -1.38
CA ARG A 148 15.01 14.29 -1.06
C ARG A 148 15.07 15.16 -2.31
N ASP A 149 15.90 14.81 -3.30
CA ASP A 149 16.00 15.57 -4.55
C ASP A 149 14.67 15.56 -5.31
N LEU A 150 13.96 14.44 -5.28
CA LEU A 150 12.64 14.32 -5.89
C LEU A 150 11.65 15.30 -5.24
N ALA A 151 11.59 15.34 -3.91
CA ALA A 151 10.72 16.25 -3.18
C ALA A 151 10.99 17.73 -3.51
N ASP A 152 12.25 18.09 -3.74
CA ASP A 152 12.67 19.45 -4.11
C ASP A 152 12.38 19.80 -5.57
N ARG A 153 12.38 18.82 -6.49
CA ARG A 153 12.16 19.01 -7.93
C ARG A 153 10.72 18.88 -8.39
N ILE A 154 9.81 18.42 -7.53
CA ILE A 154 8.39 18.38 -7.87
C ILE A 154 7.85 19.81 -8.05
N PRO A 155 7.19 20.12 -9.18
CA PRO A 155 6.68 21.45 -9.41
C PRO A 155 5.60 21.84 -8.39
N ALA A 156 5.54 23.13 -8.05
CA ALA A 156 4.53 23.64 -7.12
C ALA A 156 3.10 23.25 -7.57
N GLY A 157 2.26 22.90 -6.61
CA GLY A 157 0.88 22.46 -6.84
C GLY A 157 0.72 21.02 -7.33
N HIS A 158 1.81 20.28 -7.54
CA HIS A 158 1.75 18.86 -7.91
C HIS A 158 1.86 17.96 -6.66
N VAL A 159 1.19 16.82 -6.73
CA VAL A 159 1.34 15.73 -5.76
C VAL A 159 2.08 14.55 -6.39
N ILE A 160 2.67 13.68 -5.58
CA ILE A 160 3.28 12.43 -6.04
C ILE A 160 2.17 11.43 -6.31
N HIS A 161 2.23 10.70 -7.43
CA HIS A 161 1.34 9.57 -7.70
C HIS A 161 2.16 8.28 -7.70
N LEU A 162 2.02 7.50 -6.62
CA LEU A 162 2.83 6.31 -6.37
C LEU A 162 2.35 5.11 -7.16
N ASN A 163 3.30 4.44 -7.82
CA ASN A 163 3.13 3.22 -8.58
C ASN A 163 1.82 3.18 -9.39
N PRO A 164 1.57 4.10 -10.35
CA PRO A 164 0.28 4.20 -11.04
C PRO A 164 -0.17 2.94 -11.80
N SER A 165 0.75 2.01 -12.05
CA SER A 165 0.49 0.72 -12.71
C SER A 165 0.41 -0.47 -11.75
N ALA A 166 0.44 -0.24 -10.44
CA ALA A 166 0.21 -1.27 -9.42
C ALA A 166 -1.30 -1.59 -9.30
N PRO A 167 -1.66 -2.71 -8.63
CA PRO A 167 -3.07 -3.05 -8.37
C PRO A 167 -3.86 -1.94 -7.66
N VAL A 168 -3.15 -1.14 -6.85
CA VAL A 168 -3.64 0.07 -6.21
C VAL A 168 -2.55 1.14 -6.23
N SER A 169 -2.95 2.40 -6.34
CA SER A 169 -2.04 3.55 -6.30
C SER A 169 -2.56 4.58 -5.30
N MET A 170 -1.68 5.44 -4.81
CA MET A 170 -2.03 6.51 -3.88
C MET A 170 -1.31 7.80 -4.26
N THR A 171 -1.91 8.93 -3.94
CA THR A 171 -1.23 10.22 -4.01
C THR A 171 -0.62 10.60 -2.67
N VAL A 172 0.56 11.22 -2.71
CA VAL A 172 1.25 11.76 -1.53
C VAL A 172 1.48 13.24 -1.74
N ASP A 173 1.05 14.05 -0.77
CA ASP A 173 1.31 15.48 -0.79
C ASP A 173 2.79 15.77 -0.64
N THR A 174 3.31 16.65 -1.48
CA THR A 174 4.74 16.98 -1.53
C THR A 174 5.21 17.67 -0.24
N THR A 175 4.34 18.42 0.44
CA THR A 175 4.64 19.06 1.74
C THR A 175 4.76 18.00 2.83
N MET A 176 3.82 17.06 2.89
CA MET A 176 3.87 15.93 3.83
C MET A 176 5.14 15.09 3.65
N LEU A 177 5.56 14.84 2.40
CA LEU A 177 6.84 14.16 2.14
C LEU A 177 8.03 14.97 2.66
N ARG A 178 8.06 16.30 2.44
CA ARG A 178 9.14 17.16 2.93
C ARG A 178 9.21 17.16 4.46
N GLU A 179 8.09 17.15 5.15
CA GLU A 179 8.02 17.04 6.62
C GLU A 179 8.55 15.68 7.11
N ALA A 180 8.13 14.58 6.48
CA ALA A 180 8.63 13.24 6.81
C ALA A 180 10.15 13.13 6.61
N LEU A 181 10.69 13.72 5.54
CA LEU A 181 12.14 13.76 5.25
C LEU A 181 12.97 14.57 6.27
N GLN A 182 12.34 15.44 7.08
CA GLN A 182 13.02 16.13 8.18
C GLN A 182 13.11 15.26 9.44
N SER A 183 12.24 14.25 9.56
CA SER A 183 12.20 13.32 10.68
C SER A 183 13.10 12.10 10.48
N VAL A 184 13.54 11.85 9.24
CA VAL A 184 14.55 10.83 8.92
C VAL A 184 15.94 11.42 9.21
N PRO A 185 16.75 10.83 10.12
CA PRO A 185 18.11 11.29 10.37
C PRO A 185 18.91 11.27 9.07
N GLU A 186 19.66 12.34 8.78
CA GLU A 186 20.59 12.35 7.65
C GLU A 186 21.53 11.16 7.75
N ARG A 187 21.41 10.22 6.81
CA ARG A 187 22.50 9.30 6.52
C ARG A 187 23.57 10.13 5.85
N VAL A 188 24.74 10.24 6.48
CA VAL A 188 25.94 10.85 5.89
C VAL A 188 26.21 10.12 4.57
N ALA A 189 25.85 10.75 3.45
CA ALA A 189 26.11 10.23 2.12
C ALA A 189 27.47 10.77 1.67
N ASP A 190 28.44 9.87 1.55
CA ASP A 190 29.69 10.12 0.85
C ASP A 190 29.38 10.22 -0.65
N GLY A 191 29.63 11.40 -1.25
CA GLY A 191 29.78 11.56 -2.71
C GLY A 191 28.53 12.01 -3.48
N VAL A 192 28.71 13.13 -4.19
CA VAL A 192 27.79 13.72 -5.17
C VAL A 192 27.22 12.66 -6.14
N GLY A 193 25.93 12.36 -6.00
CA GLY A 193 25.18 11.47 -6.88
C GLY A 193 24.70 12.23 -8.12
N ASP A 194 25.41 12.04 -9.23
CA ASP A 194 25.03 12.55 -10.55
C ASP A 194 23.68 11.94 -10.99
N VAL A 195 22.73 12.76 -11.45
CA VAL A 195 21.42 12.29 -11.95
C VAL A 195 21.64 11.50 -13.24
N ARG A 196 21.68 10.17 -13.15
CA ARG A 196 21.84 9.30 -14.32
C ARG A 196 20.48 8.97 -14.94
N VAL A 197 20.18 9.63 -16.06
CA VAL A 197 19.05 9.26 -16.92
C VAL A 197 19.28 7.86 -17.47
N ARG A 198 18.31 6.96 -17.26
CA ARG A 198 18.30 5.60 -17.79
C ARG A 198 17.17 5.44 -18.79
N THR A 199 17.44 4.68 -19.84
CA THR A 199 16.42 4.20 -20.77
C THR A 199 16.15 2.73 -20.48
N THR A 200 14.91 2.28 -20.59
CA THR A 200 14.59 0.85 -20.56
C THR A 200 15.10 0.20 -21.86
N GLY A 201 16.36 -0.24 -21.87
CA GLY A 201 16.98 -0.92 -23.01
C GLY A 201 16.38 -2.32 -23.25
N ASN A 202 16.30 -2.72 -24.53
CA ASN A 202 15.76 -3.98 -25.02
C ASN A 202 16.47 -5.21 -24.42
N GLY A 203 15.66 -6.07 -23.77
CA GLY A 203 15.86 -7.50 -23.64
C GLY A 203 14.57 -8.19 -24.06
#